data_AF-P0DN03-F1
#
_entry.id   AF-P0DN03-F1
#
_cell.length_a   1.000
_cell.length_b   1.000
_cell.length_c   1.000
_cell.angle_alpha   90.00
_cell.angle_beta   90.00
_cell.angle_gamma   90.00
#
_symmetry.space_group_name_H-M   'P 1'
#
loop_
_entity.id
_entity.type
_entity.pdbx_description
1 polymer ?
#
loop_
_entity_poly.entity_id
_entity_poly.type
_entity_poly.pdbx_seq_one_letter_code
_entity_poly.pdbx_strand_id
1 'polypeptide(L)' 'NLKVLAVFVLCAILVVVTAERRGTETGGYKKDTLEDLKKRTHDCFDSFKEATCHMAKTNRLCKTSAKYQINCKKTCGLC' A
#
# COMPACT_ATOMS: atom_id res chain seq x y z
N ASN A 1 -2.12 -38.31 32.98
CA ASN A 1 -1.05 -37.79 32.10
C ASN A 1 -1.41 -37.77 30.62
N LEU A 2 -1.99 -38.84 30.03
CA LEU A 2 -2.36 -38.85 28.60
C LEU A 2 -3.37 -37.75 28.20
N LYS A 3 -4.37 -37.47 29.04
CA LYS A 3 -5.38 -36.42 28.79
C LYS A 3 -4.76 -35.02 28.69
N VAL A 4 -3.75 -34.73 29.51
CA VAL A 4 -3.05 -33.43 29.51
C VAL A 4 -2.22 -33.28 28.23
N LEU A 5 -1.56 -34.36 27.81
CA LEU A 5 -0.83 -34.43 26.55
C LEU A 5 -1.75 -34.19 25.34
N ALA A 6 -2.93 -34.81 25.31
CA ALA A 6 -3.90 -34.61 24.22
C ALA A 6 -4.39 -33.15 24.14
N VAL A 7 -4.66 -32.52 25.29
CA VAL A 7 -5.04 -31.09 25.33
C VAL A 7 -3.90 -30.20 24.83
N PHE A 8 -2.66 -30.50 25.22
CA PHE A 8 -1.49 -29.72 24.78
C PHE A 8 -1.28 -29.81 23.26
N VAL A 9 -1.46 -31.01 22.68
CA VAL A 9 -1.37 -31.23 21.23
C VAL A 9 -2.50 -30.50 20.48
N LEU A 10 -3.73 -30.56 20.98
CA LEU A 10 -4.87 -29.81 20.40
C LEU A 10 -4.63 -28.29 20.43
N CYS A 11 -4.11 -27.75 21.53
CA CYS A 11 -3.74 -26.33 21.63
C CYS A 11 -2.63 -25.95 20.64
N ALA A 12 -1.60 -26.80 20.48
CA ALA A 12 -0.52 -26.54 19.52
C ALA A 12 -1.03 -26.49 18.07
N ILE A 13 -1.94 -27.39 17.69
CA ILE A 13 -2.55 -27.40 16.35
C ILE A 13 -3.36 -26.12 16.11
N LEU A 14 -4.14 -25.66 17.10
CA LEU A 14 -4.93 -24.43 16.99
C LEU A 14 -4.05 -23.18 16.79
N VAL A 15 -2.89 -23.11 17.45
CA VAL A 15 -1.93 -22.00 17.27
C VAL A 15 -1.33 -22.00 15.87
N VAL A 16 -0.99 -23.17 15.31
CA VAL A 16 -0.47 -23.27 13.93
C VAL A 16 -1.51 -22.83 12.91
N VAL A 17 -2.76 -23.31 13.03
CA VAL A 17 -3.84 -22.96 12.10
C VAL A 17 -4.18 -21.46 12.17
N THR A 18 -4.13 -20.86 13.36
CA THR A 18 -4.40 -19.42 13.52
C THR A 18 -3.24 -18.52 13.09
N ALA A 19 -1.99 -19.01 13.13
CA ALA A 19 -0.83 -18.31 12.59
C ALA A 19 -0.83 -18.31 11.05
N GLU A 20 -1.18 -19.44 10.42
CA GLU A 20 -1.27 -19.52 8.95
C GLU A 20 -2.43 -18.70 8.37
N ARG A 21 -3.56 -18.60 9.10
CA ARG A 21 -4.71 -17.79 8.65
C ARG A 21 -4.60 -16.30 8.93
N ARG A 22 -3.59 -15.84 9.68
CA ARG A 22 -3.31 -14.40 9.86
C ARG A 22 -2.37 -13.82 8.79
N GLY A 23 -2.00 -14.60 7.78
CA GLY A 23 -1.13 -14.18 6.68
C GLY A 23 -1.80 -13.47 5.49
N THR A 24 -3.12 -13.20 5.54
CA THR A 24 -3.86 -12.75 4.33
C THR A 24 -4.78 -11.55 4.51
N GLU A 25 -4.64 -10.78 5.59
CA GLU A 25 -5.40 -9.55 5.83
C GLU A 25 -4.52 -8.36 6.24
N THR A 26 -3.38 -8.21 5.60
CA THR A 26 -2.89 -6.86 5.34
C THR A 26 -3.29 -6.53 3.91
N GLY A 27 -4.25 -5.61 3.75
CA GLY A 27 -4.31 -4.70 2.59
C GLY A 27 -3.06 -3.79 2.57
N GLY A 28 -1.89 -4.41 2.78
CA GLY A 28 -0.59 -3.81 2.83
C GLY A 28 -0.21 -3.49 1.42
N TYR A 29 0.00 -2.19 1.19
CA TYR A 29 0.77 -1.61 0.10
C TYR A 29 1.43 -2.69 -0.76
N LYS A 30 0.81 -2.99 -1.91
CA LYS A 30 1.46 -3.71 -2.99
C LYS A 30 2.78 -2.99 -3.19
N LYS A 31 3.89 -3.61 -2.77
CA LYS A 31 5.23 -3.07 -3.04
C LYS A 31 5.31 -3.03 -4.55
N ASP A 32 5.12 -1.84 -5.10
CA ASP A 32 5.37 -1.57 -6.50
C ASP A 32 6.74 -2.17 -6.80
N THR A 33 6.77 -3.13 -7.72
CA THR A 33 8.03 -3.73 -8.17
C THR A 33 8.93 -2.60 -8.66
N LEU A 34 10.25 -2.80 -8.63
CA LEU A 34 11.20 -1.82 -9.16
C LEU A 34 10.85 -1.41 -10.61
N GLU A 35 10.25 -2.32 -11.38
CA GLU A 35 9.71 -2.06 -12.72
C GLU A 35 8.44 -1.19 -12.71
N ASP A 36 7.50 -1.37 -11.77
CA ASP A 36 6.36 -0.47 -11.59
C ASP A 36 6.84 0.93 -11.15
N LEU A 37 7.86 1.03 -10.29
CA LEU A 37 8.51 2.32 -10.00
C LEU A 37 9.18 2.92 -11.24
N LYS A 38 9.91 2.11 -12.03
CA LYS A 38 10.62 2.58 -13.23
C LYS A 38 9.64 3.06 -14.30
N LYS A 39 8.52 2.36 -14.49
CA LYS A 39 7.43 2.77 -15.39
C LYS A 39 6.75 4.05 -14.91
N ARG A 40 6.50 4.17 -13.59
CA ARG A 40 5.94 5.37 -12.96
C ARG A 40 6.91 6.57 -12.90
N THR A 41 8.18 6.36 -13.23
CA THR A 41 9.21 7.42 -13.32
C THR A 41 9.47 7.83 -14.76
N HIS A 42 9.22 6.95 -15.74
CA HIS A 42 9.37 7.26 -17.17
C HIS A 42 8.12 7.94 -17.77
N ASP A 43 6.92 7.62 -17.28
CA ASP A 43 5.69 8.28 -17.72
C ASP A 43 5.36 9.43 -16.77
N CYS A 44 5.54 10.67 -17.23
CA CYS A 44 5.06 11.86 -16.53
C CYS A 44 3.53 11.92 -16.61
N PHE A 45 2.84 11.27 -15.68
CA PHE A 45 1.38 11.29 -15.59
C PHE A 45 0.89 11.68 -14.19
N ASP A 46 -0.36 12.11 -14.14
CA ASP A 46 -1.09 12.35 -12.91
C ASP A 46 -1.90 11.09 -12.56
N SER A 47 -1.68 10.54 -11.37
CA SER A 47 -2.43 9.40 -10.82
C SER A 47 -3.85 9.77 -10.40
N PHE A 48 -4.10 11.04 -10.02
CA PHE A 48 -5.45 11.51 -9.72
C PHE A 48 -6.16 12.03 -10.98
N LYS A 49 -7.49 12.09 -10.90
CA LYS A 49 -8.31 12.73 -11.94
C LYS A 49 -7.81 14.15 -12.20
N GLU A 50 -7.82 14.55 -13.46
CA GLU A 50 -7.36 15.87 -13.93
C GLU A 50 -7.96 17.03 -13.10
N ALA A 51 -9.28 17.00 -12.86
CA ALA A 51 -9.96 18.00 -12.04
C ALA A 51 -9.37 18.13 -10.61
N THR A 52 -8.99 17.01 -9.99
CA THR A 52 -8.37 16.99 -8.66
C THR A 52 -6.98 17.61 -8.69
N CYS A 53 -6.19 17.32 -9.73
CA CYS A 53 -4.84 17.89 -9.87
C CYS A 53 -4.87 19.38 -10.22
N HIS A 54 -5.81 19.81 -11.06
CA HIS A 54 -6.03 21.23 -11.33
C HIS A 54 -6.45 21.99 -10.07
N MET A 55 -7.38 21.43 -9.29
CA MET A 55 -7.75 21.98 -7.98
C MET A 55 -6.53 22.06 -7.06
N ALA A 56 -5.70 21.02 -7.01
CA ALA A 56 -4.48 21.01 -6.22
C ALA A 56 -3.47 22.09 -6.67
N LYS A 57 -3.34 22.33 -7.97
CA LYS A 57 -2.50 23.40 -8.51
C LYS A 57 -3.02 24.78 -8.15
N THR A 58 -4.33 25.02 -8.36
CA THR A 58 -5.00 26.29 -8.02
C THR A 58 -4.89 26.60 -6.53
N ASN A 59 -5.09 25.60 -5.68
CA ASN A 59 -4.99 25.72 -4.22
C ASN A 59 -3.54 25.63 -3.69
N ARG A 60 -2.53 25.64 -4.58
CA ARG A 60 -1.09 25.57 -4.25
C ARG A 60 -0.68 24.31 -3.44
N LEU A 61 -1.50 23.27 -3.47
CA LEU A 61 -1.25 21.99 -2.78
C LEU A 61 -0.07 21.21 -3.39
N CYS A 62 0.27 21.48 -4.65
CA CYS A 62 1.49 20.96 -5.27
C CYS A 62 2.77 21.30 -4.50
N LYS A 63 2.82 22.42 -3.75
CA LYS A 63 4.01 22.80 -3.00
C LYS A 63 3.97 22.37 -1.54
N THR A 64 2.77 22.20 -0.99
CA THR A 64 2.57 21.98 0.44
C THR A 64 2.26 20.53 0.80
N SER A 65 1.82 19.71 -0.16
CA SER A 65 1.37 18.35 0.11
C SER A 65 2.12 17.32 -0.74
N ALA A 66 2.91 16.48 -0.06
CA ALA A 66 3.58 15.34 -0.69
C ALA A 66 2.60 14.41 -1.43
N LYS A 67 1.34 14.31 -0.94
CA LYS A 67 0.28 13.55 -1.60
C LYS A 67 0.02 14.04 -3.02
N TYR A 68 -0.13 15.35 -3.23
CA TYR A 68 -0.38 15.90 -4.55
C TYR A 68 0.89 15.97 -5.39
N GLN A 69 2.07 16.12 -4.79
CA GLN A 69 3.34 16.04 -5.52
C GLN A 69 3.52 14.68 -6.21
N ILE A 70 3.24 13.58 -5.50
CA ILE A 70 3.44 12.22 -6.04
C ILE A 70 2.33 11.83 -7.02
N ASN A 71 1.09 12.28 -6.80
CA ASN A 71 -0.07 11.87 -7.59
C ASN A 71 -0.46 12.86 -8.70
N CYS A 72 0.06 14.08 -8.69
CA CYS A 72 -0.21 15.10 -9.69
C CYS A 72 1.10 15.64 -10.28
N LYS A 73 2.09 14.75 -10.49
CA LYS A 73 3.45 15.12 -10.92
C LYS A 73 3.45 15.97 -12.18
N LYS A 74 2.68 15.58 -13.20
CA LYS A 74 2.59 16.28 -14.48
C LYS A 74 1.93 17.65 -14.28
N THR A 75 0.79 17.70 -13.61
CA THR A 75 0.09 18.97 -13.37
C THR A 75 0.93 19.94 -12.52
N CYS A 76 1.65 19.41 -11.53
CA CYS A 76 2.53 20.17 -10.64
C CYS A 76 3.89 20.55 -11.28
N GLY A 77 4.23 20.04 -12.47
CA GLY A 77 5.51 20.29 -13.15
C GLY A 77 6.72 19.67 -12.43
N LEU A 78 6.52 18.48 -11.85
CA LEU A 78 7.54 17.71 -11.11
C LEU A 78 8.11 16.54 -11.92
N CYS A 79 7.64 16.41 -13.14
CA CYS A 79 8.40 15.91 -14.25
C CYS A 79 8.52 17.07 -15.27
#